data_AF-A0A942RDR6-F1
#
_entry.id   AF-A0A942RDR6-F1
#
_cell.length_a   1.000
_cell.length_b   1.000
_cell.length_c   1.000
_cell.angle_alpha   90.00
_cell.angle_beta   90.00
_cell.angle_gamma   90.00
#
_symmetry.space_group_name_H-M   'P 1'
#
loop_
_entity.id
_entity.type
_entity.pdbx_description
1 polymer ?
#
loop_
_entity_poly.entity_id
_entity_poly.type
_entity_poly.pdbx_seq_one_letter_code
_entity_poly.pdbx_strand_id
1 'polypeptide(L)'
;MTFYKNHGIVPQYYVENSHEAIIPREIFMQVQEELIRRRIVHTSPNGKNRTFSSIHCFSNMIICGGCGEFYRRIHWNNRGKKSVVWRCISRLENTGLFCDARTVPESQIEQILVTAINKTLCGKDDFLVTLQNNIATVLSRENDKSLTDIDKRLEELQTQLLKLASSKDDYEDVADEIYRLRDQKQKTQVENAGRDELRKRISDMSAFLREQPASITEYDEQIIRRLIEKVTVHDDKFTVEFKSSLMIDVKG
;
A
#
# COMPACT_ATOMS: atom_id res chain seq x y z
N MET A 1 3.38 -40.06 28.66
CA MET A 1 2.10 -39.36 28.46
C MET A 1 2.03 -38.99 26.99
N THR A 2 1.18 -39.66 26.21
CA THR A 2 1.11 -39.50 24.75
C THR A 2 0.05 -38.45 24.43
N PHE A 3 0.47 -37.31 23.87
CA PHE A 3 -0.44 -36.26 23.42
C PHE A 3 -1.14 -36.74 22.15
N TYR A 4 -2.44 -37.03 22.23
CA TYR A 4 -3.28 -37.35 21.08
C TYR A 4 -4.01 -36.08 20.61
N LYS A 5 -4.00 -35.83 19.30
CA LYS A 5 -4.72 -34.71 18.70
C LYS A 5 -6.23 -34.95 18.78
N ASN A 6 -6.98 -33.99 19.31
CA ASN A 6 -8.43 -34.09 19.39
C ASN A 6 -9.07 -33.88 18.01
N HIS A 7 -9.64 -34.94 17.43
CA HIS A 7 -10.37 -34.90 16.14
C HIS A 7 -11.89 -34.75 16.30
N GLY A 8 -12.35 -34.12 17.40
CA GLY A 8 -13.79 -33.92 17.68
C GLY A 8 -14.36 -34.84 18.77
N ILE A 9 -13.49 -35.48 19.55
CA ILE A 9 -13.85 -36.34 20.69
C ILE A 9 -14.35 -35.48 21.86
N VAL A 10 -13.82 -34.27 21.99
CA VAL A 10 -14.32 -33.25 22.93
C VAL A 10 -14.58 -31.93 22.19
N PRO A 11 -15.56 -31.12 22.64
CA PRO A 11 -15.82 -29.80 22.07
C PRO A 11 -14.56 -28.92 22.07
N GLN A 12 -14.29 -28.27 20.94
CA GLN A 12 -13.22 -27.28 20.83
C GLN A 12 -13.83 -25.89 20.86
N TYR A 13 -13.30 -25.02 21.71
CA TYR A 13 -13.68 -23.61 21.79
C TYR A 13 -12.45 -22.76 21.52
N TYR A 14 -12.57 -21.77 20.64
CA TYR A 14 -11.56 -20.74 20.48
C TYR A 14 -11.72 -19.72 21.60
N VAL A 15 -10.73 -19.64 22.49
CA VAL A 15 -10.69 -18.63 23.57
C VAL A 15 -9.65 -17.58 23.21
N GLU A 16 -10.12 -16.42 22.78
CA GLU A 16 -9.28 -15.26 22.47
C GLU A 16 -8.71 -14.63 23.75
N ASN A 17 -7.49 -14.07 23.66
CA ASN A 17 -6.81 -13.35 24.76
C ASN A 17 -6.61 -14.15 26.06
N SER A 18 -6.55 -15.48 25.97
CA SER A 18 -6.27 -16.36 27.12
C SER A 18 -4.83 -16.25 27.64
N HIS A 19 -3.93 -15.72 26.83
CA HIS A 19 -2.55 -15.41 27.20
C HIS A 19 -2.13 -14.06 26.61
N GLU A 20 -1.10 -13.45 27.19
CA GLU A 20 -0.49 -12.25 26.64
C GLU A 20 -0.02 -12.51 25.20
N ALA A 21 -0.31 -11.58 24.30
CA ALA A 21 0.04 -11.74 22.90
C ALA A 21 1.56 -11.67 22.72
N ILE A 22 2.13 -12.63 21.99
CA ILE A 22 3.57 -12.65 21.65
C ILE A 22 3.93 -11.45 20.77
N ILE A 23 3.01 -11.06 19.89
CA ILE A 23 3.12 -9.89 19.01
C ILE A 23 1.89 -9.02 19.29
N PRO A 24 2.06 -7.71 19.55
CA PRO A 24 0.94 -6.80 19.68
C PRO A 24 0.00 -6.92 18.48
N ARG A 25 -1.32 -6.97 18.75
CA ARG A 25 -2.34 -7.17 17.71
C ARG A 25 -2.22 -6.15 16.57
N GLU A 26 -1.88 -4.90 16.90
CA GLU A 26 -1.65 -3.84 15.92
C GLU A 26 -0.54 -4.19 14.92
N ILE A 27 0.64 -4.61 15.42
CA ILE A 27 1.77 -5.03 14.57
C ILE A 27 1.37 -6.24 13.72
N PHE A 28 0.65 -7.21 14.31
CA PHE A 28 0.16 -8.37 13.58
C PHE A 28 -0.75 -7.95 12.41
N MET A 29 -1.68 -7.02 12.65
CA MET A 29 -2.58 -6.51 11.61
C MET A 29 -1.82 -5.76 10.51
N GLN A 30 -0.86 -4.90 10.85
CA GLN A 30 0.01 -4.23 9.86
C GLN A 30 0.76 -5.24 8.99
N VAL A 31 1.26 -6.33 9.58
CA VAL A 31 1.92 -7.41 8.82
C VAL A 31 0.92 -8.12 7.90
N GLN A 32 -0.32 -8.37 8.35
CA GLN A 32 -1.36 -8.94 7.49
C GLN A 32 -1.67 -8.04 6.29
N GLU A 33 -1.80 -6.73 6.51
CA GLU A 33 -2.02 -5.75 5.44
C GLU A 33 -0.85 -5.71 4.45
N GLU A 34 0.39 -5.72 4.92
CA GLU A 34 1.57 -5.75 4.04
C GLU A 34 1.66 -7.07 3.26
N LEU A 35 1.27 -8.20 3.85
CA LEU A 35 1.17 -9.48 3.15
C LEU A 35 0.11 -9.46 2.05
N ILE A 36 -1.04 -8.83 2.31
CA ILE A 36 -2.11 -8.64 1.31
C ILE A 36 -1.60 -7.71 0.19
N ARG A 37 -1.00 -6.57 0.54
CA ARG A 37 -0.41 -5.62 -0.40
C ARG A 37 0.60 -6.28 -1.34
N ARG A 38 1.45 -7.17 -0.82
CA ARG A 38 2.48 -7.87 -1.61
C ARG A 38 1.96 -9.03 -2.46
N ARG A 39 0.76 -9.53 -2.14
CA ARG A 39 0.21 -10.76 -2.74
C ARG A 39 -0.03 -10.61 -4.24
N ILE A 40 -0.73 -9.55 -4.65
CA ILE A 40 -1.04 -9.27 -6.05
C ILE A 40 -0.87 -7.76 -6.25
N VAL A 41 0.21 -7.37 -6.91
CA VAL A 41 0.51 -5.96 -7.20
C VAL A 41 -0.12 -5.52 -8.51
N HIS A 42 -0.27 -6.45 -9.44
CA HIS A 42 -0.89 -6.18 -10.72
C HIS A 42 -1.48 -7.46 -11.30
N THR A 43 -2.71 -7.35 -11.79
CA THR A 43 -3.32 -8.39 -12.60
C THR A 43 -3.09 -8.02 -14.06
N SER A 44 -2.22 -8.77 -14.72
CA SER A 44 -1.94 -8.60 -16.13
C SER A 44 -3.21 -8.83 -16.95
N PRO A 45 -3.38 -8.17 -18.11
CA PRO A 45 -4.58 -8.37 -18.95
C PRO A 45 -4.74 -9.78 -19.52
N ASN A 46 -3.69 -10.62 -19.43
CA ASN A 46 -3.75 -12.06 -19.70
C ASN A 46 -4.29 -12.89 -18.50
N GLY A 47 -4.75 -12.24 -17.43
CA GLY A 47 -5.26 -12.87 -16.20
C GLY A 47 -4.19 -13.35 -15.22
N LYS A 48 -2.90 -13.18 -15.51
CA LYS A 48 -1.81 -13.59 -14.60
C LYS A 48 -1.60 -12.53 -13.52
N ASN A 49 -1.51 -12.99 -12.28
CA ASN A 49 -1.16 -12.14 -11.15
C ASN A 49 0.36 -11.97 -11.07
N ARG A 50 0.80 -10.72 -10.90
CA ARG A 50 2.19 -10.36 -10.67
C ARG A 50 2.37 -10.02 -9.19
N THR A 51 3.35 -10.66 -8.58
CA THR A 51 3.71 -10.47 -7.18
C THR A 51 4.67 -9.28 -7.01
N PHE A 52 4.77 -8.81 -5.77
CA PHE A 52 5.74 -7.78 -5.40
C PHE A 52 7.19 -8.27 -5.53
N SER A 53 8.07 -7.41 -6.03
CA SER A 53 9.52 -7.63 -6.12
C SER A 53 10.26 -6.35 -5.76
N SER A 54 11.15 -6.43 -4.78
CA SER A 54 12.03 -5.32 -4.38
C SER A 54 13.47 -5.46 -4.90
N ILE A 55 13.70 -6.30 -5.92
CA ILE A 55 15.03 -6.57 -6.46
C ILE A 55 15.66 -5.32 -7.09
N HIS A 56 14.85 -4.45 -7.71
CA HIS A 56 15.28 -3.22 -8.35
C HIS A 56 14.28 -2.09 -8.06
N CYS A 57 14.72 -0.84 -8.08
CA CYS A 57 13.86 0.34 -7.87
C CYS A 57 12.66 0.42 -8.82
N PHE A 58 12.86 0.05 -10.07
CA PHE A 58 11.83 0.05 -11.10
C PHE A 58 10.99 -1.23 -11.16
N SER A 59 11.29 -2.23 -10.32
CA SER A 59 10.47 -3.44 -10.23
C SER A 59 9.04 -3.06 -9.85
N ASN A 60 8.06 -3.65 -10.55
CA ASN A 60 6.63 -3.37 -10.38
C ASN A 60 6.21 -1.91 -10.59
N MET A 61 7.05 -1.06 -11.20
CA MET A 61 6.78 0.37 -11.42
C MET A 61 6.49 0.71 -12.89
N ILE A 62 7.18 0.06 -13.84
CA ILE A 62 7.12 0.40 -15.26
C ILE A 62 6.09 -0.46 -15.99
N ILE A 63 5.07 0.17 -16.57
CA ILE A 63 3.92 -0.47 -17.22
C ILE A 63 3.85 -0.05 -18.70
N CYS A 64 3.40 -0.95 -19.56
CA CYS A 64 3.12 -0.68 -20.96
C CYS A 64 1.79 0.06 -21.12
N GLY A 65 1.79 1.21 -21.79
CA GLY A 65 0.57 1.94 -22.13
C GLY A 65 -0.28 1.27 -23.21
N GLY A 66 0.32 0.43 -24.06
CA GLY A 66 -0.39 -0.28 -25.13
C GLY A 66 -1.12 -1.54 -24.64
N CYS A 67 -0.42 -2.43 -23.94
CA CYS A 67 -0.99 -3.70 -23.49
C CYS A 67 -1.20 -3.81 -21.97
N GLY A 68 -0.85 -2.81 -21.17
CA GLY A 68 -1.07 -2.81 -19.72
C GLY A 68 -0.14 -3.70 -18.89
N GLU A 69 0.71 -4.53 -19.50
CA GLU A 69 1.62 -5.42 -18.80
C GLU A 69 2.89 -4.70 -18.29
N PHE A 70 3.55 -5.24 -17.26
CA PHE A 70 4.82 -4.70 -16.77
C PHE A 70 5.96 -4.80 -17.80
N TYR A 71 6.94 -3.91 -17.66
CA TYR A 71 8.25 -4.06 -18.26
C TYR A 71 9.16 -4.89 -17.36
N ARG A 72 10.05 -5.67 -17.98
CA ARG A 72 11.10 -6.44 -17.32
C ARG A 72 12.47 -5.91 -17.71
N ARG A 73 13.34 -5.82 -16.70
CA ARG A 73 14.76 -5.52 -16.84
C ARG A 73 15.50 -6.68 -17.50
N ILE A 74 16.24 -6.40 -18.57
CA ILE A 74 17.01 -7.38 -19.34
C ILE A 74 18.44 -6.87 -19.53
N HIS A 75 19.41 -7.74 -19.29
CA HIS A 75 20.81 -7.47 -19.56
C HIS A 75 21.15 -7.90 -20.99
N TRP A 76 21.65 -6.96 -21.79
CA TRP A 76 22.19 -7.22 -23.11
C TRP A 76 23.71 -7.20 -23.07
N ASN A 77 24.33 -8.16 -23.75
CA ASN A 77 25.75 -8.17 -24.00
C ASN A 77 25.96 -8.28 -25.52
N ASN A 78 26.35 -7.17 -26.14
CA ASN A 78 26.64 -7.15 -27.57
C ASN A 78 28.11 -6.77 -27.78
N ARG A 79 28.91 -7.69 -28.32
CA ARG A 79 30.34 -7.50 -28.60
C ARG A 79 31.12 -6.88 -27.43
N GLY A 80 30.86 -7.36 -26.21
CA GLY A 80 31.52 -6.90 -24.98
C GLY A 80 30.91 -5.64 -24.35
N LYS A 81 29.98 -4.95 -25.03
CA LYS A 81 29.23 -3.83 -24.45
C LYS A 81 28.02 -4.37 -23.69
N LYS A 82 28.08 -4.24 -22.36
CA LYS A 82 26.96 -4.54 -21.46
C LYS A 82 26.01 -3.33 -21.44
N SER A 83 24.74 -3.57 -21.67
CA SER A 83 23.68 -2.55 -21.56
C SER A 83 22.47 -3.16 -20.86
N VAL A 84 21.70 -2.32 -20.17
CA VAL A 84 20.48 -2.74 -19.50
C VAL A 84 19.31 -2.05 -20.17
N VAL A 85 18.33 -2.86 -20.56
CA VAL A 85 17.13 -2.39 -21.24
C VAL A 85 15.90 -2.96 -20.55
N TRP A 86 14.80 -2.25 -20.68
CA TRP A 86 13.49 -2.61 -20.20
C TRP A 86 12.60 -2.96 -21.39
N ARG A 87 11.94 -4.12 -21.34
CA ARG A 87 11.02 -4.59 -22.39
C ARG A 87 9.71 -5.07 -21.79
N CYS A 88 8.59 -4.76 -22.45
CA CYS A 88 7.27 -5.29 -22.12
C CYS A 88 7.29 -6.82 -22.01
N ILE A 89 6.73 -7.37 -20.93
CA ILE A 89 6.70 -8.83 -20.72
C ILE A 89 5.85 -9.52 -21.81
N SER A 90 4.74 -8.93 -22.26
CA SER A 90 3.93 -9.51 -23.35
C SER A 90 4.70 -9.62 -24.67
N ARG A 91 5.78 -8.84 -24.85
CA ARG A 91 6.68 -8.94 -26.01
C ARG A 91 7.79 -9.99 -25.81
N LEU A 92 8.11 -10.33 -24.57
CA LEU A 92 9.17 -11.29 -24.21
C LEU A 92 8.64 -12.72 -24.07
N GLU A 93 7.45 -12.85 -23.50
CA GLU A 93 6.79 -14.13 -23.23
C GLU A 93 5.59 -14.30 -24.16
N ASN A 94 5.32 -15.52 -24.58
CA ASN A 94 4.07 -15.84 -25.26
C ASN A 94 2.92 -15.79 -24.24
N THR A 95 2.39 -14.58 -24.05
CA THR A 95 1.30 -14.30 -23.11
C THR A 95 -0.08 -14.41 -23.76
N GLY A 96 -0.15 -14.75 -25.05
CA GLY A 96 -1.37 -14.68 -25.85
C GLY A 96 -1.75 -13.25 -26.29
N LEU A 97 -1.05 -12.23 -25.80
CA LEU A 97 -1.21 -10.83 -26.19
C LEU A 97 -0.01 -10.40 -27.04
N PHE A 98 -0.24 -10.01 -28.28
CA PHE A 98 0.79 -9.42 -29.12
C PHE A 98 1.02 -7.96 -28.69
N CYS A 99 2.28 -7.59 -28.43
CA CYS A 99 2.66 -6.23 -28.09
C CYS A 99 3.96 -5.85 -28.79
N ASP A 100 3.93 -4.74 -29.52
CA ASP A 100 5.04 -4.16 -30.28
C ASP A 100 5.77 -3.05 -29.53
N ALA A 101 5.43 -2.82 -28.26
CA ALA A 101 5.96 -1.73 -27.45
C ALA A 101 7.50 -1.62 -27.48
N ARG A 102 7.98 -0.38 -27.53
CA ARG A 102 9.40 -0.03 -27.63
C ARG A 102 10.26 -0.62 -26.51
N THR A 103 11.51 -0.91 -26.84
CA THR A 103 12.56 -1.25 -25.87
C THR A 103 13.13 0.05 -25.31
N VAL A 104 13.21 0.18 -23.99
CA VAL A 104 13.63 1.41 -23.32
C VAL A 104 14.95 1.17 -22.59
N PRO A 105 16.03 1.93 -22.84
CA PRO A 105 17.24 1.85 -22.03
C PRO A 105 16.99 2.27 -20.58
N GLU A 106 17.67 1.64 -19.62
CA GLU A 106 17.54 2.01 -18.20
C GLU A 106 17.88 3.49 -17.95
N SER A 107 18.95 3.99 -18.55
CA SER A 107 19.35 5.39 -18.47
C SER A 107 18.30 6.38 -18.99
N GLN A 108 17.48 5.96 -19.96
CA GLN A 108 16.40 6.79 -20.47
C GLN A 108 15.30 6.94 -19.41
N ILE A 109 14.95 5.87 -18.71
CA ILE A 109 13.95 5.91 -17.63
C ILE A 109 14.44 6.82 -16.50
N GLU A 110 15.71 6.71 -16.12
CA GLU A 110 16.33 7.57 -15.11
C GLU A 110 16.21 9.06 -15.47
N GLN A 111 16.55 9.42 -16.71
CA GLN A 111 16.45 10.80 -17.21
C GLN A 111 15.00 11.30 -17.23
N ILE A 112 14.06 10.47 -17.66
CA ILE A 112 12.63 10.80 -17.66
C ILE A 112 12.13 11.08 -16.24
N LEU A 113 12.53 10.26 -15.27
CA LEU A 113 12.13 10.43 -13.88
C LEU A 113 12.71 11.69 -13.25
N VAL A 114 14.00 11.96 -13.45
CA VAL A 114 14.64 13.20 -12.99
C VAL A 114 13.94 14.42 -13.62
N THR A 115 13.62 14.36 -14.90
CA THR A 115 12.90 15.43 -15.61
C THR A 115 11.49 15.63 -15.04
N ALA A 116 10.74 14.55 -14.81
CA ALA A 116 9.39 14.61 -14.24
C ALA A 116 9.40 15.21 -12.83
N ILE A 117 10.36 14.81 -12.00
CA ILE A 117 10.51 15.34 -10.65
C ILE A 117 10.89 16.81 -10.69
N ASN A 118 11.87 17.22 -11.50
CA ASN A 118 12.26 18.63 -11.61
C ASN A 118 11.10 19.51 -12.10
N LYS A 119 10.32 19.07 -13.09
CA LYS A 119 9.12 19.79 -13.52
C LYS A 119 8.12 19.98 -12.39
N THR A 120 7.99 18.99 -11.53
CA THR A 120 7.10 19.03 -10.36
C THR A 120 7.66 19.93 -9.26
N LEU A 121 8.98 19.88 -9.01
CA LEU A 121 9.65 20.71 -8.02
C LEU A 121 9.76 22.18 -8.41
N CYS A 122 9.71 22.53 -9.70
CA CYS A 122 9.56 23.92 -10.13
C CYS A 122 8.24 24.56 -9.64
N GLY A 123 7.24 23.75 -9.27
CA GLY A 123 5.99 24.16 -8.60
C GLY A 123 5.85 23.51 -7.22
N LYS A 124 6.94 23.50 -6.43
CA LYS A 124 7.03 22.81 -5.12
C LYS A 124 5.84 23.11 -4.20
N ASP A 125 5.39 24.35 -4.14
CA ASP A 125 4.29 24.77 -3.28
C ASP A 125 2.95 24.19 -3.75
N ASP A 126 2.66 24.25 -5.06
CA ASP A 126 1.44 23.67 -5.63
C ASP A 126 1.40 22.14 -5.49
N PHE A 127 2.54 21.48 -5.63
CA PHE A 127 2.66 20.03 -5.41
C PHE A 127 2.39 19.66 -3.95
N LEU A 128 3.00 20.39 -3.01
CA LEU A 128 2.81 20.16 -1.58
C LEU A 128 1.36 20.43 -1.16
N VAL A 129 0.74 21.49 -1.70
CA VAL A 129 -0.67 21.82 -1.46
C VAL A 129 -1.59 20.75 -2.05
N THR A 130 -1.34 20.27 -3.28
CA THR A 130 -2.14 19.20 -3.91
C THR A 130 -2.02 17.90 -3.12
N LEU A 131 -0.81 17.53 -2.69
CA LEU A 131 -0.58 16.37 -1.84
C LEU A 131 -1.37 16.52 -0.54
N GLN A 132 -1.29 17.66 0.16
CA GLN A 132 -2.04 17.91 1.39
C GLN A 132 -3.57 17.88 1.19
N ASN A 133 -4.07 18.42 0.08
CA ASN A 133 -5.50 18.50 -0.23
C ASN A 133 -6.11 17.14 -0.54
N ASN A 134 -5.46 16.33 -1.39
CA ASN A 134 -5.91 14.95 -1.68
C ASN A 134 -6.05 14.13 -0.39
N ILE A 135 -5.20 14.42 0.59
CA ILE A 135 -5.19 13.75 1.88
C ILE A 135 -6.28 14.28 2.81
N ALA A 136 -6.50 15.60 2.86
CA ALA A 136 -7.62 16.17 3.62
C ALA A 136 -8.97 15.57 3.19
N THR A 137 -9.14 15.33 1.89
CA THR A 137 -10.32 14.64 1.34
C THR A 137 -10.41 13.19 1.82
N VAL A 138 -9.31 12.43 1.80
CA VAL A 138 -9.27 11.02 2.27
C VAL A 138 -9.37 10.92 3.80
N LEU A 139 -8.96 11.92 4.56
CA LEU A 139 -8.92 11.96 6.03
C LEU A 139 -10.11 12.69 6.68
N SER A 140 -11.19 12.93 5.94
CA SER A 140 -12.41 13.57 6.46
C SER A 140 -12.86 12.95 7.80
N ARG A 141 -13.00 13.83 8.81
CA ARG A 141 -12.92 13.62 10.27
C ARG A 141 -14.09 12.89 10.97
N GLU A 142 -14.84 12.03 10.28
CA GLU A 142 -16.06 11.47 10.90
C GLU A 142 -15.81 10.38 11.97
N ASN A 143 -14.63 9.74 11.99
CA ASN A 143 -14.42 8.54 12.82
C ASN A 143 -13.90 8.79 14.26
N ASP A 144 -13.22 9.91 14.54
CA ASP A 144 -12.62 10.13 15.88
C ASP A 144 -13.70 10.33 16.97
N LYS A 145 -14.83 10.95 16.62
CA LYS A 145 -16.00 11.06 17.52
C LYS A 145 -16.67 9.70 17.74
N SER A 146 -16.68 8.84 16.71
CA SER A 146 -17.27 7.50 16.78
C SER A 146 -16.54 6.60 17.79
N LEU A 147 -15.21 6.68 17.91
CA LEU A 147 -14.46 5.86 18.87
C LEU A 147 -14.78 6.21 20.33
N THR A 148 -14.84 7.51 20.63
CA THR A 148 -15.17 7.96 22.00
C THR A 148 -16.59 7.59 22.42
N ASP A 149 -17.52 7.57 21.46
CA ASP A 149 -18.91 7.19 21.73
C ASP A 149 -19.05 5.67 21.91
N ILE A 150 -18.30 4.87 21.15
CA ILE A 150 -18.23 3.41 21.33
C ILE A 150 -17.63 3.05 22.70
N ASP A 151 -16.58 3.76 23.14
CA ASP A 151 -15.96 3.53 24.45
C ASP A 151 -16.92 3.81 25.62
N LYS A 152 -17.64 4.94 25.57
CA LYS A 152 -18.67 5.24 26.57
C LYS A 152 -19.75 4.18 26.61
N ARG A 153 -20.22 3.72 25.44
CA ARG A 153 -21.27 2.71 25.37
C ARG A 153 -20.81 1.36 25.91
N LEU A 154 -19.55 1.00 25.68
CA LEU A 154 -18.95 -0.22 26.25
C LEU A 154 -18.85 -0.16 27.78
N GLU A 155 -18.47 0.98 28.36
CA GLU A 155 -18.43 1.16 29.83
C GLU A 155 -19.83 1.04 30.45
N GLU A 156 -20.85 1.65 29.81
CA GLU A 156 -22.25 1.53 30.25
C GLU A 156 -22.73 0.09 30.26
N LEU A 157 -22.49 -0.66 29.16
CA LEU A 157 -22.95 -2.04 29.03
C LEU A 157 -22.19 -2.99 29.97
N GLN A 158 -20.89 -2.78 30.19
CA GLN A 158 -20.13 -3.54 31.19
C GLN A 158 -20.68 -3.32 32.61
N THR A 159 -21.05 -2.09 32.93
CA THR A 159 -21.67 -1.76 34.22
C THR A 159 -23.05 -2.42 34.36
N GLN A 160 -23.84 -2.47 33.28
CA GLN A 160 -25.13 -3.17 33.26
C GLN A 160 -24.97 -4.69 33.41
N LEU A 161 -23.98 -5.28 32.73
CA LEU A 161 -23.68 -6.71 32.81
C LEU A 161 -23.32 -7.13 34.25
N LEU A 162 -22.51 -6.33 34.96
CA LEU A 162 -22.16 -6.59 36.37
C LEU A 162 -23.40 -6.57 37.28
N LYS A 163 -24.36 -5.69 37.01
CA LYS A 163 -25.63 -5.62 37.76
C LYS A 163 -26.54 -6.82 37.46
N LEU A 164 -26.69 -7.21 36.19
CA LEU A 164 -27.51 -8.35 35.76
C LEU A 164 -26.94 -9.70 36.20
N ALA A 165 -25.60 -9.85 36.16
CA ALA A 165 -24.92 -11.05 36.67
C ALA A 165 -25.16 -11.25 38.19
N SER A 166 -25.39 -10.16 38.93
CA SER A 166 -25.75 -10.21 40.35
C SER A 166 -27.23 -10.55 40.61
N SER A 167 -28.11 -10.36 39.62
CA SER A 167 -29.56 -10.61 39.75
C SER A 167 -30.05 -11.95 39.17
N LYS A 168 -29.17 -12.76 38.53
CA LYS A 168 -29.51 -14.02 37.83
C LYS A 168 -30.50 -13.86 36.65
N ASP A 169 -30.63 -12.66 36.10
CA ASP A 169 -31.42 -12.41 34.90
C ASP A 169 -30.65 -12.76 33.63
N ASP A 170 -31.37 -12.92 32.52
CA ASP A 170 -30.80 -13.24 31.21
C ASP A 170 -29.99 -12.04 30.69
N TYR A 171 -28.69 -12.25 30.44
CA TYR A 171 -27.72 -11.21 30.06
C TYR A 171 -27.18 -11.40 28.64
N GLU A 172 -27.74 -12.34 27.89
CA GLU A 172 -27.27 -12.76 26.56
C GLU A 172 -27.33 -11.57 25.56
N ASP A 173 -28.39 -10.76 25.59
CA ASP A 173 -28.52 -9.54 24.76
C ASP A 173 -27.45 -8.48 25.06
N VAL A 174 -27.07 -8.31 26.34
CA VAL A 174 -26.04 -7.35 26.76
C VAL A 174 -24.65 -7.85 26.38
N ALA A 175 -24.42 -9.17 26.50
CA ALA A 175 -23.18 -9.79 26.07
C ALA A 175 -22.98 -9.67 24.55
N ASP A 176 -24.02 -9.96 23.76
CA ASP A 176 -23.99 -9.84 22.30
C ASP A 176 -23.71 -8.40 21.84
N GLU A 177 -24.32 -7.41 22.47
CA GLU A 177 -24.08 -6.00 22.15
C GLU A 177 -22.65 -5.56 22.51
N ILE A 178 -22.10 -6.04 23.64
CA ILE A 178 -20.69 -5.82 23.99
C ILE A 178 -19.76 -6.44 22.93
N TYR A 179 -20.06 -7.65 22.45
CA TYR A 179 -19.28 -8.29 21.39
C TYR A 179 -19.31 -7.47 20.09
N ARG A 180 -20.50 -7.02 19.65
CA ARG A 180 -20.66 -6.19 18.45
C ARG A 180 -19.89 -4.88 18.54
N LEU A 181 -20.01 -4.17 19.68
CA LEU A 181 -19.32 -2.90 19.88
C LEU A 181 -17.80 -3.07 19.99
N ARG A 182 -17.31 -4.18 20.56
CA ARG A 182 -15.87 -4.48 20.56
C ARG A 182 -15.33 -4.74 19.15
N ASP A 183 -16.08 -5.47 18.33
CA ASP A 183 -15.71 -5.70 16.93
C ASP A 183 -15.71 -4.38 16.13
N GLN A 184 -16.75 -3.56 16.28
CA GLN A 184 -16.83 -2.25 15.66
C GLN A 184 -15.71 -1.30 16.12
N LYS A 185 -15.39 -1.30 17.43
CA LYS A 185 -14.25 -0.55 17.98
C LYS A 185 -12.94 -1.00 17.33
N GLN A 186 -12.73 -2.31 17.26
CA GLN A 186 -11.51 -2.88 16.68
C GLN A 186 -11.37 -2.50 15.21
N LYS A 187 -12.45 -2.60 14.43
CA LYS A 187 -12.47 -2.21 13.02
C LYS A 187 -12.14 -0.72 12.84
N THR A 188 -12.79 0.14 13.61
CA THR A 188 -12.58 1.60 13.56
C THR A 188 -11.16 1.98 14.00
N GLN A 189 -10.59 1.29 15.00
CA GLN A 189 -9.20 1.50 15.43
C GLN A 189 -8.19 1.11 14.36
N VAL A 190 -8.38 -0.01 13.66
CA VAL A 190 -7.52 -0.42 12.55
C VAL A 190 -7.58 0.59 11.40
N GLU A 191 -8.80 1.02 11.04
CA GLU A 191 -9.00 2.06 10.02
C GLU A 191 -8.32 3.39 10.38
N ASN A 192 -8.40 3.81 11.65
CA ASN A 192 -7.73 5.01 12.13
C ASN A 192 -6.20 4.87 12.17
N ALA A 193 -5.67 3.72 12.61
CA ALA A 193 -4.23 3.46 12.63
C ALA A 193 -3.63 3.49 11.21
N GLY A 194 -4.31 2.88 10.23
CA GLY A 194 -3.89 2.94 8.82
C GLY A 194 -3.90 4.37 8.26
N ARG A 195 -4.86 5.21 8.69
CA ARG A 195 -4.92 6.63 8.34
C ARG A 195 -3.78 7.44 8.96
N ASP A 196 -3.45 7.19 10.22
CA ASP A 196 -2.34 7.85 10.90
C ASP A 196 -0.98 7.46 10.32
N GLU A 197 -0.80 6.19 9.94
CA GLU A 197 0.39 5.74 9.22
C GLU A 197 0.53 6.47 7.87
N LEU A 198 -0.57 6.56 7.11
CA LEU A 198 -0.60 7.29 5.85
C LEU A 198 -0.23 8.77 6.05
N ARG A 199 -0.81 9.40 7.07
CA ARG A 199 -0.52 10.79 7.44
C ARG A 199 0.94 11.01 7.82
N LYS A 200 1.52 10.09 8.60
CA LYS A 200 2.94 10.12 8.98
C LYS A 200 3.83 9.99 7.75
N ARG A 201 3.56 9.01 6.89
CA ARG A 201 4.32 8.78 5.65
C ARG A 201 4.35 10.03 4.75
N ILE A 202 3.25 10.78 4.70
CA ILE A 202 3.14 12.02 3.94
C ILE A 202 3.86 13.18 4.63
N SER A 203 3.70 13.32 5.95
CA SER A 203 4.44 14.33 6.71
C SER A 203 5.94 14.17 6.50
N ASP A 204 6.42 12.92 6.57
CA ASP A 204 7.82 12.59 6.34
C ASP A 204 8.22 12.87 4.88
N MET A 205 7.33 12.62 3.90
CA MET A 205 7.57 12.97 2.49
C MET A 205 7.64 14.49 2.27
N SER A 206 6.77 15.26 2.92
CA SER A 206 6.73 16.72 2.84
C SER A 206 7.96 17.36 3.50
N ALA A 207 8.40 16.81 4.63
CA ALA A 207 9.65 17.19 5.29
C ALA A 207 10.86 16.89 4.40
N PHE A 208 10.94 15.67 3.87
CA PHE A 208 11.99 15.25 2.96
C PHE A 208 12.09 16.17 1.72
N LEU A 209 10.97 16.46 1.07
CA LEU A 209 10.94 17.36 -0.09
C LEU A 209 11.36 18.79 0.24
N ARG A 210 11.11 19.28 1.46
CA ARG A 210 11.55 20.61 1.89
C ARG A 210 13.07 20.71 1.98
N GLU A 211 13.74 19.65 2.43
CA GLU A 211 15.19 19.57 2.57
C GLU A 211 15.94 19.38 1.24
N GLN A 212 15.25 18.88 0.21
CA GLN A 212 15.86 18.67 -1.10
C GLN A 212 16.11 20.00 -1.86
N PRO A 213 17.21 20.09 -2.63
CA PRO A 213 17.49 21.23 -3.50
C PRO A 213 16.39 21.41 -4.55
N ALA A 214 16.23 22.64 -5.05
CA ALA A 214 15.18 23.01 -6.00
C ALA A 214 15.26 22.25 -7.34
N SER A 215 16.43 21.70 -7.67
CA SER A 215 16.65 20.87 -8.85
C SER A 215 17.50 19.66 -8.50
N ILE A 216 17.02 18.48 -8.87
CA ILE A 216 17.74 17.23 -8.79
C ILE A 216 18.54 17.07 -10.08
N THR A 217 19.86 17.01 -9.98
CA THR A 217 20.75 16.87 -11.16
C THR A 217 21.02 15.41 -11.50
N GLU A 218 20.89 14.51 -10.53
CA GLU A 218 21.24 13.09 -10.66
C GLU A 218 20.10 12.17 -10.23
N TYR A 219 20.12 10.95 -10.77
CA TYR A 219 19.17 9.93 -10.38
C TYR A 219 19.40 9.46 -8.94
N ASP A 220 18.37 9.59 -8.09
CA ASP A 220 18.38 9.08 -6.72
C ASP A 220 17.24 8.08 -6.50
N GLU A 221 17.61 6.81 -6.31
CA GLU A 221 16.69 5.71 -6.09
C GLU A 221 15.76 5.91 -4.87
N GLN A 222 16.24 6.54 -3.79
CA GLN A 222 15.40 6.80 -2.61
C GLN A 222 14.30 7.81 -2.93
N ILE A 223 14.65 8.86 -3.69
CA ILE A 223 13.68 9.86 -4.13
C ILE A 223 12.63 9.22 -5.03
N ILE A 224 13.06 8.42 -6.01
CA ILE A 224 12.14 7.73 -6.93
C ILE A 224 11.17 6.83 -6.17
N ARG A 225 11.69 5.94 -5.31
CA ARG A 225 10.85 5.00 -4.54
C ARG A 225 9.87 5.72 -3.63
N ARG A 226 10.20 6.94 -3.19
CA ARG A 226 9.35 7.73 -2.29
C ARG A 226 8.27 8.49 -3.05
N LEU A 227 8.57 9.07 -4.21
CA LEU A 227 7.67 9.99 -4.93
C LEU A 227 6.87 9.33 -6.04
N ILE A 228 7.42 8.33 -6.71
CA ILE A 228 6.84 7.74 -7.92
C ILE A 228 6.04 6.50 -7.55
N GLU A 229 4.81 6.42 -8.05
CA GLU A 229 3.96 5.23 -7.93
C GLU A 229 4.14 4.35 -9.15
N LYS A 230 4.05 4.92 -10.35
CA LYS A 230 4.03 4.19 -11.61
C LYS A 230 4.60 5.01 -12.77
N VAL A 231 5.19 4.34 -13.75
CA VAL A 231 5.60 4.92 -15.03
C VAL A 231 4.94 4.15 -16.16
N THR A 232 4.17 4.83 -16.99
CA THR A 232 3.54 4.24 -18.17
C THR A 232 4.32 4.62 -19.41
N VAL A 233 4.76 3.62 -20.17
CA VAL A 233 5.52 3.79 -21.42
C VAL A 233 4.57 3.75 -22.61
N HIS A 234 4.54 4.84 -23.36
CA HIS A 234 3.87 4.94 -24.66
C HIS A 234 4.93 4.96 -25.77
N ASP A 235 4.50 5.01 -27.02
CA ASP A 235 5.43 5.01 -28.16
C ASP A 235 6.25 6.31 -28.24
N ASP A 236 5.61 7.45 -27.98
CA ASP A 236 6.17 8.80 -28.11
C ASP A 236 6.44 9.52 -26.78
N LYS A 237 5.95 8.97 -25.66
CA LYS A 237 6.02 9.62 -24.35
C LYS A 237 6.02 8.65 -23.17
N PHE A 238 6.32 9.20 -22.01
CA PHE A 238 6.20 8.55 -20.71
C PHE A 238 5.21 9.35 -19.86
N THR A 239 4.28 8.65 -19.24
CA THR A 239 3.39 9.23 -18.23
C THR A 239 3.86 8.77 -16.85
N VAL A 240 4.35 9.72 -16.05
CA VAL A 240 4.87 9.47 -14.70
C VAL A 240 3.78 9.82 -13.70
N GLU A 241 3.37 8.84 -12.90
CA GLU A 241 2.38 8.97 -11.86
C GLU A 241 3.07 9.03 -10.49
N PHE A 242 2.81 10.12 -9.78
CA PHE A 242 3.32 10.34 -8.43
C PHE A 242 2.36 9.74 -7.41
N LYS A 243 2.88 9.41 -6.22
CA LYS A 243 2.05 8.96 -5.09
C LYS A 243 1.04 10.01 -4.61
N SER A 244 1.23 11.27 -5.00
CA SER A 244 0.26 12.36 -4.82
C SER A 244 -0.93 12.30 -5.79
N SER A 245 -0.98 11.30 -6.69
CA SER A 245 -1.90 11.21 -7.83
C SER A 245 -1.68 12.26 -8.93
N LEU A 246 -0.58 13.04 -8.86
CA LEU A 246 -0.18 13.90 -9.96
C LEU A 246 0.37 13.06 -11.12
N MET A 247 -0.04 13.39 -12.35
CA MET A 247 0.48 12.77 -13.57
C MET A 247 1.23 13.79 -14.40
N ILE A 248 2.45 13.45 -14.82
CA ILE A 248 3.29 14.30 -15.67
C ILE A 248 3.69 13.52 -16.93
N ASP A 249 3.39 14.10 -18.08
CA ASP A 249 3.86 13.59 -19.36
C ASP A 249 5.23 14.16 -19.71
N VAL A 250 6.15 13.26 -20.07
CA VAL A 250 7.50 13.59 -20.52
C VAL A 250 7.74 12.92 -21.86
N LYS A 251 8.12 13.71 -22.88
CA LYS A 251 8.52 13.17 -24.18
C LYS A 251 9.84 12.41 -24.04
N GLY A 252 9.97 11.28 -24.73
CA GLY A 252 11.20 10.48 -24.69
C GLY A 252 11.38 9.59 -25.90
#